data_AF-A0A7J7D9W3-F1
#
_entry.id   AF-A0A7J7D9W3-F1
#
_cell.length_a   1.000
_cell.length_b   1.000
_cell.length_c   1.000
_cell.angle_alpha   90.00
_cell.angle_beta   90.00
_cell.angle_gamma   90.00
#
_symmetry.space_group_name_H-M   'P 1'
#
loop_
_entity.id
_entity.type
_entity.pdbx_description
1 polymer ?
#
loop_
_entity_poly.entity_id
_entity_poly.type
_entity_poly.pdbx_seq_one_letter_code
_entity_poly.pdbx_strand_id
1 'polypeptide(L)'
;MPTEASMNGSPYLGTLEELDGFCKERKVEEAVRVSKLLEKRNVTLYKSQYLQLILACGEANALKEAKAVHRHIMASQPAGLPVNTYNRILEMYLKCGSIKNAVDVFNTMPDHNLTSCDTMITWLAKNDLGEEALDLFS
;
A
#
# COMPACT_ATOMS: atom_id res chain seq x y z
N MET A 1 6.88 -37.99 -23.22
CA MET A 1 8.11 -37.90 -22.42
C MET A 1 7.89 -36.83 -21.36
N PRO A 2 7.92 -37.11 -20.05
CA PRO A 2 7.77 -36.07 -19.04
C PRO A 2 9.10 -35.84 -18.31
N THR A 3 9.55 -34.58 -18.23
CA THR A 3 10.01 -33.90 -16.99
C THR A 3 10.72 -32.60 -17.35
N GLU A 4 10.09 -31.47 -17.03
CA GLU A 4 10.80 -30.35 -16.39
C GLU A 4 9.92 -29.78 -15.26
N ALA A 5 10.37 -30.10 -14.05
CA ALA A 5 10.24 -29.41 -12.78
C ALA A 5 9.09 -28.39 -12.57
N SER A 6 8.15 -28.82 -11.72
CA SER A 6 7.64 -28.06 -10.56
C SER A 6 8.42 -26.77 -10.24
N MET A 7 7.84 -25.62 -10.56
CA MET A 7 8.08 -24.39 -9.81
C MET A 7 6.75 -23.72 -9.44
N ASN A 8 6.43 -23.83 -8.14
CA ASN A 8 5.40 -23.17 -7.35
C ASN A 8 3.94 -23.59 -7.55
N GLY A 9 3.39 -24.28 -6.54
CA GLY A 9 1.97 -24.55 -6.33
C GLY A 9 1.12 -23.30 -6.03
N SER A 10 1.27 -22.26 -6.84
CA SER A 10 0.37 -21.10 -6.86
C SER A 10 -0.46 -21.16 -8.14
N PRO A 11 -1.79 -20.95 -8.09
CA PRO A 11 -2.64 -20.99 -9.28
C PRO A 11 -2.45 -19.79 -10.22
N TYR A 12 -1.51 -18.89 -9.92
CA TYR A 12 -1.29 -17.63 -10.66
C TYR A 12 -0.08 -17.73 -11.58
N LEU A 13 -0.19 -17.18 -12.79
CA LEU A 13 0.91 -17.09 -13.75
C LEU A 13 2.03 -16.20 -13.22
N GLY A 14 1.72 -15.22 -12.37
CA GLY A 14 2.64 -14.24 -11.82
C GLY A 14 2.99 -13.16 -12.84
N THR A 15 1.99 -12.55 -13.49
CA THR A 15 2.17 -11.48 -14.49
C THR A 15 1.65 -10.13 -13.99
N LEU A 16 2.08 -9.04 -14.65
CA LEU A 16 1.54 -7.69 -14.37
C LEU A 16 0.07 -7.56 -14.77
N GLU A 17 -0.37 -8.27 -15.81
CA GLU A 17 -1.76 -8.28 -16.26
C GLU A 17 -2.69 -8.93 -15.22
N GLU A 18 -2.27 -10.04 -14.61
CA GLU A 18 -3.00 -10.65 -13.50
C GLU A 18 -3.05 -9.72 -12.29
N LEU A 19 -1.94 -9.07 -11.94
CA LEU A 19 -1.88 -8.12 -10.85
C LEU A 19 -2.90 -6.99 -11.04
N ASP A 20 -2.88 -6.36 -12.22
CA ASP A 20 -3.78 -5.27 -12.58
C ASP A 20 -5.24 -5.74 -12.60
N GLY A 21 -5.50 -6.96 -13.11
CA GLY A 21 -6.81 -7.60 -13.08
C GLY A 21 -7.34 -7.79 -11.66
N PHE A 22 -6.55 -8.39 -10.77
CA PHE A 22 -6.95 -8.59 -9.38
C PHE A 22 -7.15 -7.27 -8.61
N CYS A 23 -6.35 -6.24 -8.90
CA CYS A 23 -6.56 -4.91 -8.32
C CYS A 23 -7.92 -4.32 -8.73
N LYS A 24 -8.28 -4.41 -10.02
CA LYS A 24 -9.57 -3.94 -10.55
C LYS A 24 -10.76 -4.71 -9.97
N GLU A 25 -10.59 -6.02 -9.78
CA GLU A 25 -11.60 -6.89 -9.17
C GLU A 25 -11.65 -6.81 -7.64
N ARG A 26 -10.76 -6.00 -7.01
CA ARG A 26 -10.60 -5.89 -5.55
C ARG A 26 -10.30 -7.22 -4.85
N LYS A 27 -9.69 -8.15 -5.57
CA LYS A 27 -9.13 -9.40 -5.06
C LYS A 27 -7.74 -9.13 -4.47
N VAL A 28 -7.74 -8.35 -3.38
CA VAL A 28 -6.50 -7.76 -2.84
C VAL A 28 -5.53 -8.81 -2.33
N GLU A 29 -6.04 -9.90 -1.74
CA GLU A 29 -5.20 -10.99 -1.25
C GLU A 29 -4.42 -11.63 -2.41
N GLU A 30 -5.11 -11.92 -3.52
CA GLU A 30 -4.55 -12.47 -4.74
C GLU A 30 -3.57 -11.49 -5.40
N ALA A 31 -3.93 -10.20 -5.48
CA ALA A 31 -3.04 -9.16 -6.01
C ALA A 31 -1.72 -9.10 -5.21
N VAL A 32 -1.79 -9.15 -3.88
CA VAL A 32 -0.58 -9.16 -3.03
C VAL A 32 0.22 -10.46 -3.17
N ARG A 33 -0.43 -11.61 -3.37
CA ARG A 33 0.27 -12.87 -3.67
C ARG A 33 1.01 -12.78 -5.01
N VAL A 34 0.38 -12.25 -6.06
CA VAL A 34 1.00 -12.05 -7.37
C VAL A 34 2.16 -11.06 -7.28
N SER A 35 2.01 -9.95 -6.55
CA SER A 35 3.09 -8.99 -6.29
C SER A 35 4.34 -9.65 -5.69
N LYS A 36 4.16 -10.54 -4.70
CA LYS A 36 5.28 -11.31 -4.10
C LYS A 36 5.88 -12.34 -5.06
N LEU A 37 5.10 -12.91 -5.98
CA LEU A 37 5.62 -13.81 -7.00
C LEU A 37 6.47 -13.07 -8.03
N LEU A 38 6.04 -11.86 -8.43
CA LEU A 38 6.79 -10.98 -9.31
C LEU A 38 8.13 -10.58 -8.67
N GLU A 39 8.12 -10.20 -7.40
CA GLU A 39 9.33 -9.91 -6.62
C GLU A 39 10.30 -11.11 -6.60
N LYS A 40 9.82 -12.31 -6.29
CA LYS A 40 10.64 -13.55 -6.30
C LYS A 40 11.26 -13.87 -7.65
N ARG A 41 10.67 -13.38 -8.74
CA ARG A 41 11.18 -13.54 -10.11
C ARG A 41 12.06 -12.37 -10.54
N ASN A 42 12.43 -11.48 -9.63
CA ASN A 42 13.17 -10.25 -9.88
C ASN A 42 12.46 -9.33 -10.89
N VAL A 43 11.12 -9.35 -10.93
CA VAL A 43 10.32 -8.41 -11.71
C VAL A 43 9.96 -7.24 -10.82
N THR A 44 10.54 -6.08 -11.11
CA THR A 44 10.27 -4.84 -10.39
C THR A 44 8.88 -4.30 -10.73
N LEU A 45 8.11 -3.96 -9.70
CA LEU A 45 6.86 -3.22 -9.87
C LEU A 45 7.16 -1.74 -10.06
N TYR A 46 6.43 -1.10 -10.96
CA TYR A 46 6.53 0.34 -11.17
C TYR A 46 5.53 1.06 -10.27
N LYS A 47 5.66 2.39 -10.23
CA LYS A 47 4.79 3.28 -9.46
C LYS A 47 3.30 3.00 -9.71
N SER A 48 2.90 2.75 -10.96
CA SER A 48 1.51 2.47 -11.32
C SER A 48 0.94 1.25 -10.61
N GLN A 49 1.69 0.14 -10.54
CA GLN A 49 1.23 -1.08 -9.88
C GLN A 49 1.09 -0.89 -8.37
N TYR A 50 2.04 -0.20 -7.74
CA TYR A 50 1.92 0.13 -6.32
C TYR A 50 0.73 1.05 -6.04
N LEU A 51 0.47 2.05 -6.87
CA LEU A 51 -0.70 2.91 -6.72
C LEU A 51 -2.02 2.12 -6.84
N GLN A 52 -2.10 1.17 -7.77
CA GLN A 52 -3.27 0.29 -7.89
C GLN A 52 -3.44 -0.60 -6.65
N LEU A 53 -2.36 -1.20 -6.15
CA LEU A 53 -2.38 -2.02 -4.94
C LEU A 53 -2.81 -1.21 -3.71
N ILE A 54 -2.24 -0.01 -3.52
CA ILE A 54 -2.60 0.91 -2.43
C ILE A 54 -4.09 1.26 -2.50
N LEU A 55 -4.57 1.63 -3.69
CA LEU A 55 -5.97 1.98 -3.90
C LEU A 55 -6.88 0.79 -3.58
N ALA A 56 -6.59 -0.38 -4.14
CA ALA A 56 -7.37 -1.59 -3.92
C ALA A 56 -7.41 -1.99 -2.44
N CYS A 57 -6.28 -1.90 -1.73
CA CYS A 57 -6.22 -2.16 -0.29
C CYS A 57 -7.12 -1.19 0.50
N GLY A 58 -7.04 0.10 0.20
CA GLY A 58 -7.85 1.12 0.86
C GLY A 58 -9.34 0.94 0.60
N GLU A 59 -9.74 0.69 -0.65
CA GLU A 59 -11.15 0.49 -1.01
C GLU A 59 -11.76 -0.80 -0.44
N ALA A 60 -10.94 -1.83 -0.25
CA ALA A 60 -11.36 -3.10 0.36
C ALA A 60 -11.26 -3.12 1.89
N ASN A 61 -10.80 -2.03 2.53
CA ASN A 61 -10.46 -1.98 3.96
C ASN A 61 -9.51 -3.11 4.40
N ALA A 62 -8.62 -3.53 3.50
CA ALA A 62 -7.79 -4.72 3.65
C ALA A 62 -6.48 -4.40 4.40
N LEU A 63 -6.56 -4.17 5.73
CA LEU A 63 -5.44 -3.69 6.54
C LEU A 63 -4.20 -4.63 6.51
N LYS A 64 -4.41 -5.95 6.48
CA LYS A 64 -3.32 -6.93 6.47
C LYS A 64 -2.51 -6.81 5.17
N GLU A 65 -3.20 -6.68 4.05
CA GLU A 65 -2.67 -6.53 2.71
C GLU A 65 -2.02 -5.15 2.54
N ALA A 66 -2.67 -4.09 3.02
CA ALA A 66 -2.13 -2.73 3.06
C ALA A 66 -0.75 -2.67 3.74
N LYS A 67 -0.60 -3.34 4.88
CA LYS A 67 0.68 -3.46 5.59
C LYS A 67 1.72 -4.23 4.78
N ALA A 68 1.32 -5.28 4.07
CA ALA A 68 2.23 -6.04 3.22
C ALA A 68 2.71 -5.21 2.02
N VAL A 69 1.80 -4.48 1.37
CA VAL A 69 2.11 -3.56 0.26
C VAL A 69 3.03 -2.44 0.73
N HIS A 70 2.73 -1.79 1.86
CA HIS A 70 3.57 -0.71 2.40
C HIS A 70 5.01 -1.20 2.65
N ARG A 71 5.20 -2.36 3.30
CA ARG A 71 6.54 -2.93 3.52
C ARG A 71 7.26 -3.21 2.21
N HIS A 72 6.57 -3.78 1.23
CA HIS A 72 7.16 -4.09 -0.07
C HIS A 72 7.60 -2.81 -0.81
N ILE A 73 6.80 -1.74 -0.75
CA ILE A 73 7.16 -0.42 -1.33
C ILE A 73 8.43 0.12 -0.67
N MET A 74 8.50 0.13 0.67
CA MET A 74 9.69 0.61 1.40
C MET A 74 10.94 -0.19 1.02
N ALA A 75 10.83 -1.51 0.93
CA ALA A 75 11.96 -2.38 0.55
C ALA A 75 12.42 -2.15 -0.90
N SER A 76 11.49 -1.80 -1.79
CA SER A 76 11.77 -1.63 -3.22
C SER A 76 12.27 -0.23 -3.60
N GLN A 77 12.22 0.73 -2.68
CA GLN A 77 12.57 2.14 -2.91
C GLN A 77 13.52 2.65 -1.82
N PRO A 78 14.77 2.16 -1.76
CA PRO A 78 15.72 2.52 -0.72
C PRO A 78 16.14 4.01 -0.75
N ALA A 79 15.98 4.68 -1.90
CA ALA A 79 16.22 6.11 -2.05
C ALA A 79 15.09 6.98 -1.44
N GLY A 80 14.05 6.37 -0.87
CA GLY A 80 12.87 7.05 -0.35
C GLY A 80 11.74 7.18 -1.39
N LEU A 81 10.60 7.68 -0.94
CA LEU A 81 9.43 7.90 -1.78
C LEU A 81 9.16 9.40 -2.00
N PRO A 82 8.57 9.77 -3.16
CA PRO A 82 7.99 11.10 -3.30
C PRO A 82 6.81 11.28 -2.34
N VAL A 83 6.63 12.51 -1.84
CA VAL A 83 5.55 12.90 -0.91
C VAL A 83 4.16 12.45 -1.41
N ASN A 84 3.92 12.49 -2.73
CA ASN A 84 2.65 12.04 -3.29
C ASN A 84 2.36 10.55 -3.09
N THR A 85 3.37 9.68 -3.05
CA THR A 85 3.18 8.26 -2.74
C THR A 85 2.91 8.07 -1.26
N TYR A 86 3.59 8.80 -0.38
CA TYR A 86 3.28 8.81 1.05
C TYR A 86 1.83 9.23 1.32
N ASN A 87 1.34 10.29 0.67
CA ASN A 87 -0.05 10.73 0.79
C ASN A 87 -1.05 9.63 0.43
N ARG A 88 -0.73 8.79 -0.58
CA ARG A 88 -1.56 7.64 -0.95
C ARG A 88 -1.50 6.52 0.09
N ILE A 89 -0.34 6.27 0.68
CA ILE A 89 -0.18 5.30 1.77
C ILE A 89 -0.94 5.75 3.02
N LEU A 90 -0.88 7.05 3.35
CA LEU A 90 -1.69 7.66 4.43
C LEU A 90 -3.18 7.42 4.19
N GLU A 91 -3.69 7.83 3.03
CA GLU A 91 -5.10 7.68 2.67
C GLU A 91 -5.56 6.20 2.74
N MET A 92 -4.69 5.26 2.32
CA MET A 92 -4.96 3.83 2.41
C MET A 92 -5.10 3.35 3.86
N TYR A 93 -4.19 3.73 4.76
CA TYR A 93 -4.30 3.31 6.18
C TYR A 93 -5.52 3.89 6.86
N LEU A 94 -5.84 5.15 6.56
CA LEU A 94 -7.04 5.82 7.06
C LEU A 94 -8.30 5.11 6.59
N LYS A 95 -8.41 4.80 5.29
CA LYS A 95 -9.52 3.98 4.75
C LYS A 95 -9.61 2.60 5.41
N CYS A 96 -8.48 1.95 5.66
CA CYS A 96 -8.42 0.68 6.41
C CYS A 96 -8.72 0.82 7.92
N GLY A 97 -9.10 2.01 8.40
CA GLY A 97 -9.44 2.27 9.80
C GLY A 97 -8.24 2.27 10.76
N SER A 98 -7.00 2.36 10.25
CA SER A 98 -5.80 2.28 11.07
C SER A 98 -5.11 3.62 11.21
N ILE A 99 -5.70 4.48 12.04
CA ILE A 99 -5.19 5.83 12.33
C ILE A 99 -3.76 5.79 12.88
N LYS A 100 -3.47 4.82 13.77
CA LYS A 100 -2.09 4.60 14.27
C LYS A 100 -1.06 4.46 13.13
N ASN A 101 -1.32 3.59 12.15
CA ASN A 101 -0.37 3.39 11.04
C ASN A 101 -0.31 4.63 10.12
N ALA A 102 -1.40 5.39 10.01
CA ALA A 102 -1.39 6.65 9.27
C ALA A 102 -0.51 7.69 9.99
N VAL A 103 -0.64 7.84 11.31
CA VAL A 103 0.23 8.73 12.12
C VAL A 103 1.69 8.28 12.02
N ASP A 104 1.98 6.98 12.12
CA ASP A 104 3.33 6.44 11.97
C ASP A 104 3.94 6.80 10.59
N VAL A 105 3.15 6.69 9.51
CA VAL A 105 3.58 7.10 8.17
C VAL A 105 3.82 8.60 8.13
N PHE A 106 2.89 9.41 8.64
CA PHE A 106 3.00 10.87 8.64
C PHE A 106 4.30 11.31 9.33
N ASN A 107 4.57 10.79 10.53
CA ASN A 107 5.77 11.13 11.29
C ASN A 107 7.09 10.66 10.66
N THR A 108 7.05 9.68 9.75
CA THR A 108 8.24 9.15 9.07
C THR A 108 8.46 9.74 7.68
N MET A 109 7.55 10.58 7.20
CA MET A 109 7.72 11.30 5.93
C MET A 109 8.88 12.30 6.02
N PRO A 110 9.73 12.40 4.99
CA PRO A 110 10.83 13.36 4.97
C PRO A 110 10.37 14.81 4.80
N ASP A 111 9.17 15.00 4.23
CA ASP A 111 8.55 16.31 4.01
C ASP A 111 7.02 16.15 4.00
N HIS A 112 6.32 17.18 4.46
CA HIS A 112 4.86 17.26 4.48
C HIS A 112 4.39 18.41 3.57
N ASN A 113 3.37 18.15 2.76
CA ASN A 113 2.68 19.19 2.02
C ASN A 113 1.28 19.45 2.59
N LEU A 114 0.60 20.47 2.07
CA LEU A 114 -0.77 20.80 2.47
C LEU A 114 -1.69 19.57 2.39
N THR A 115 -1.56 18.76 1.35
CA THR A 115 -2.37 17.54 1.20
C THR A 115 -2.15 16.54 2.33
N SER A 116 -0.92 16.28 2.79
CA SER A 116 -0.68 15.37 3.92
C SER A 116 -1.31 15.92 5.21
N CYS A 117 -1.14 17.21 5.47
CA CYS A 117 -1.66 17.85 6.68
C CYS A 117 -3.19 17.87 6.68
N ASP A 118 -3.80 18.33 5.59
CA ASP A 118 -5.26 18.38 5.42
C ASP A 118 -5.89 17.00 5.56
N THR A 119 -5.23 15.97 5.02
CA THR A 119 -5.70 14.59 5.11
C THR A 119 -5.75 14.12 6.57
N MET A 120 -4.68 14.33 7.34
CA MET A 120 -4.61 13.92 8.74
C MET A 120 -5.62 14.69 9.61
N ILE A 121 -5.65 16.01 9.49
CA ILE A 121 -6.57 16.87 10.25
C ILE A 121 -8.03 16.46 9.97
N THR A 122 -8.39 16.32 8.69
CA THR A 122 -9.76 15.94 8.29
C THR A 122 -10.15 14.57 8.84
N TRP A 123 -9.23 13.59 8.80
CA TRP A 123 -9.54 12.25 9.28
C TRP A 123 -9.64 12.17 10.79
N LEU A 124 -8.72 12.80 11.52
CA LEU A 124 -8.75 12.85 12.99
C LEU A 124 -10.01 13.55 13.49
N ALA A 125 -10.34 14.71 12.92
CA ALA A 125 -11.57 15.44 13.26
C ALA A 125 -12.85 14.62 12.99
N LYS A 126 -12.89 13.84 11.91
CA LYS A 126 -14.04 12.98 11.57
C LYS A 126 -14.21 11.75 12.48
N ASN A 127 -13.18 11.41 13.27
CA ASN A 127 -13.19 10.25 14.16
C ASN A 127 -13.14 10.66 15.64
N ASP A 128 -13.51 11.92 15.93
CA ASP A 128 -13.52 12.50 17.29
C ASP A 128 -12.14 12.48 17.98
N LEU A 129 -11.05 12.49 17.20
CA LEU A 129 -9.66 12.51 17.67
C LEU A 129 -9.06 13.92 17.57
N GLY A 130 -9.80 14.91 18.09
CA GLY A 130 -9.42 16.32 18.01
C GLY A 130 -8.15 16.65 18.79
N GLU A 131 -7.96 16.04 19.96
CA GLU A 131 -6.77 16.24 20.79
C GLU A 131 -5.52 15.66 20.12
N GLU A 132 -5.62 14.47 19.51
CA GLU A 132 -4.52 13.89 18.73
C GLU A 132 -4.17 14.75 17.51
N ALA A 133 -5.15 15.45 16.94
CA ALA A 133 -4.88 16.41 15.87
C ALA A 133 -4.13 17.64 16.39
N LEU A 134 -4.45 18.15 17.58
CA LEU A 134 -3.70 19.25 18.19
C LEU A 134 -2.27 18.82 18.52
N ASP A 135 -2.11 17.65 19.15
CA ASP A 135 -0.80 17.10 19.52
C ASP A 135 0.09 16.82 18.29
N LEU A 136 -0.49 16.39 17.17
CA LEU A 136 0.26 16.10 15.94
C LEU A 136 0.78 17.36 15.24
N PHE A 137 0.15 18.52 15.45
CA PHE A 137 0.44 19.78 14.75
C PHE A 137 0.89 20.93 15.68
N SER A 138 1.12 20.67 16.97
CA SER A 138 1.71 21.61 17.95
C SER A 138 3.23 21.60 17.92
#